data_AF-A0A6J4NXW0-F1
#
_entry.id   AF-A0A6J4NXW0-F1
#
_cell.length_a   1.000
_cell.length_b   1.000
_cell.length_c   1.000
_cell.angle_alpha   90.00
_cell.angle_beta   90.00
_cell.angle_gamma   90.00
#
_symmetry.space_group_name_H-M   'P 1'
#
loop_
_entity.id
_entity.type
_entity.pdbx_description
1 polymer ?
#
loop_
_entity_poly.entity_id
_entity_poly.type
_entity_poly.pdbx_seq_one_letter_code
_entity_poly.pdbx_strand_id
1 'polypeptide(L)'
;MVTRSYWSGLFHCYAVDGLPRTNNDLEHVFGQIRHHQRRCSGRKVASASLVLRGSVLLVAALATQLKTFQPAQLVPTALATWQQLRSQLAQHRLKRVKQLRFRRSPSAYLATLEAKALQLTLLL
;
A
#
# COMPACT_ATOMS: atom_id res chain seq x y z
N MET A 1 -21.80 -3.86 21.74
CA MET A 1 -22.53 -3.20 20.63
C MET A 1 -21.52 -2.86 19.54
N VAL A 2 -21.66 -3.46 18.36
CA VAL A 2 -20.71 -3.38 17.22
C VAL A 2 -20.40 -1.93 16.78
N THR A 3 -21.27 -0.97 17.08
CA THR A 3 -21.09 0.45 16.76
C THR A 3 -19.97 1.13 17.55
N ARG A 4 -19.71 0.71 18.81
CA ARG A 4 -18.66 1.34 19.65
C ARG A 4 -17.24 1.02 19.17
N SER A 5 -17.00 -0.15 18.56
CA SER A 5 -15.68 -0.52 18.04
C SER A 5 -15.27 0.28 16.79
N TYR A 6 -16.24 0.83 16.06
CA TYR A 6 -15.97 1.67 14.89
C TYR A 6 -15.79 3.15 15.24
N TRP A 7 -16.09 3.56 16.48
CA TRP A 7 -16.18 4.98 16.87
C TRP A 7 -14.86 5.75 16.72
N SER A 8 -13.70 5.11 16.92
CA SER A 8 -12.40 5.76 16.75
C SER A 8 -12.05 6.04 15.28
N GLY A 9 -12.68 5.34 14.32
CA GLY A 9 -12.43 5.48 12.89
C GLY A 9 -13.57 6.17 12.12
N LEU A 10 -14.79 6.09 12.63
CA LEU A 10 -15.95 6.80 12.10
C LEU A 10 -15.76 8.29 12.45
N PHE A 11 -15.66 9.18 11.46
CA PHE A 11 -15.53 10.64 11.63
C PHE A 11 -14.14 11.23 11.88
N HIS A 12 -13.05 10.46 11.81
CA HIS A 12 -11.69 11.02 11.92
C HIS A 12 -11.39 12.12 10.87
N CYS A 13 -12.07 12.06 9.72
CA CYS A 13 -12.01 13.06 8.66
C CYS A 13 -12.49 14.47 9.06
N TYR A 14 -13.28 14.64 10.13
CA TYR A 14 -13.63 15.98 10.63
C TYR A 14 -12.55 16.62 11.50
N ALA A 15 -11.60 15.82 12.02
CA ALA A 15 -10.57 16.30 12.93
C ALA A 15 -9.30 16.81 12.22
N VAL A 16 -9.19 16.60 10.89
CA VAL A 16 -7.98 16.92 10.13
C VAL A 16 -8.32 17.82 8.95
N ASP A 17 -7.80 19.05 8.99
CA ASP A 17 -7.97 19.98 7.89
C ASP A 17 -7.33 19.44 6.60
N GLY A 18 -8.07 19.54 5.50
CA GLY A 18 -7.67 19.03 4.18
C GLY A 18 -8.00 17.56 3.93
N LEU A 19 -8.53 16.81 4.91
CA LEU A 19 -9.09 15.48 4.66
C LEU A 19 -10.55 15.59 4.16
N PRO A 20 -10.97 14.78 3.16
CA PRO A 20 -12.34 14.82 2.66
C PRO A 20 -13.35 14.48 3.75
N ARG A 21 -14.32 15.37 3.97
CA ARG A 21 -15.24 15.35 5.12
C ARG A 21 -16.40 14.37 4.96
N THR A 22 -16.74 14.02 3.72
CA THR A 22 -17.81 13.06 3.42
C THR A 22 -17.29 11.81 2.73
N ASN A 23 -18.06 10.71 2.82
CA ASN A 23 -17.77 9.50 2.07
C ASN A 23 -17.75 9.76 0.55
N ASN A 24 -18.63 10.63 0.05
CA ASN A 24 -18.68 11.00 -1.36
C ASN A 24 -17.38 11.69 -1.81
N ASP A 25 -16.83 12.58 -0.98
CA ASP A 25 -15.58 13.27 -1.30
C ASP A 25 -14.39 12.29 -1.29
N LEU A 26 -14.38 11.32 -0.35
CA LEU A 26 -13.40 10.23 -0.35
C LEU A 26 -13.51 9.38 -1.61
N GLU A 27 -14.73 8.97 -1.99
CA GLU A 27 -14.98 8.20 -3.20
C GLU A 27 -14.53 8.95 -4.46
N HIS A 28 -14.77 10.26 -4.51
CA HIS A 28 -14.31 11.13 -5.59
C HIS A 28 -12.77 11.16 -5.68
N VAL A 29 -12.07 11.32 -4.55
CA VAL A 29 -10.60 11.25 -4.49
C VAL A 29 -10.08 9.90 -4.99
N PHE A 30 -10.64 8.79 -4.52
CA PHE A 30 -10.25 7.46 -5.00
C PHE A 30 -10.57 7.27 -6.50
N GLY A 31 -11.67 7.86 -6.98
CA GLY A 31 -12.05 7.88 -8.39
C GLY A 31 -11.01 8.55 -9.28
N GLN A 32 -10.56 9.75 -8.89
CA GLN A 32 -9.51 10.50 -9.61
C GLN A 32 -8.21 9.69 -9.71
N ILE A 33 -7.79 9.04 -8.62
CA ILE A 33 -6.55 8.25 -8.62
C ILE A 33 -6.68 7.01 -9.50
N ARG A 34 -7.82 6.30 -9.45
CA ARG A 34 -8.08 5.18 -10.37
C ARG A 34 -8.08 5.64 -11.83
N HIS A 35 -8.64 6.82 -12.11
CA HIS A 35 -8.62 7.41 -13.44
C HIS A 35 -7.18 7.71 -13.91
N HIS A 36 -6.38 8.39 -13.08
CA HIS A 36 -4.99 8.70 -13.40
C HIS A 36 -4.15 7.43 -13.62
N GLN A 37 -4.28 6.45 -12.72
CA GLN A 37 -3.61 5.15 -12.86
C GLN A 37 -3.99 4.44 -14.17
N ARG A 38 -5.26 4.49 -14.58
CA ARG A 38 -5.70 3.93 -15.87
C ARG A 38 -5.03 4.63 -17.05
N ARG A 39 -4.88 5.96 -17.02
CA ARG A 39 -4.19 6.69 -18.10
C ARG A 39 -2.71 6.33 -18.18
N CYS A 40 -2.03 6.19 -17.04
CA CYS A 40 -0.61 5.84 -17.03
C CYS A 40 -0.34 4.37 -17.38
N SER A 41 -1.24 3.45 -17.00
CA SER A 41 -0.97 2.01 -17.10
C SER A 41 -1.85 1.25 -18.10
N GLY A 42 -2.85 1.90 -18.70
CA GLY A 42 -3.85 1.29 -19.58
C GLY A 42 -4.81 0.28 -18.92
N ARG A 43 -4.75 0.08 -17.59
CA ARG A 43 -5.51 -1.00 -16.93
C ARG A 43 -6.85 -0.49 -16.41
N LYS A 44 -7.94 -1.18 -16.77
CA LYS A 44 -9.30 -0.86 -16.28
C LYS A 44 -9.42 -1.07 -14.77
N VAL A 45 -8.84 -2.15 -14.27
CA VAL A 45 -8.86 -2.54 -12.86
C VAL A 45 -7.67 -1.92 -12.13
N ALA A 46 -7.85 -1.61 -10.84
CA ALA A 46 -6.76 -1.17 -9.96
C ALA A 46 -5.54 -2.08 -10.12
N SER A 47 -4.40 -1.47 -10.46
CA SER A 47 -3.17 -2.21 -10.67
C SER A 47 -2.71 -2.88 -9.37
N ALA A 48 -1.97 -3.98 -9.49
CA ALA A 48 -1.33 -4.61 -8.33
C ALA A 48 -0.49 -3.60 -7.50
N SER A 49 0.06 -2.60 -8.19
CA SER A 49 0.82 -1.49 -7.62
C SER A 49 0.00 -0.64 -6.66
N LEU A 50 -1.29 -0.39 -6.96
CA LEU A 50 -2.18 0.37 -6.08
C LEU A 50 -2.46 -0.38 -4.78
N VAL A 51 -2.55 -1.71 -4.82
CA VAL A 51 -2.72 -2.51 -3.59
C VAL A 51 -1.45 -2.50 -2.74
N LEU A 52 -0.28 -2.54 -3.38
CA LEU A 52 1.01 -2.63 -2.68
C LEU A 52 1.50 -1.29 -2.15
N ARG A 53 1.20 -0.20 -2.85
CA ARG A 53 1.74 1.15 -2.55
C ARG A 53 0.65 2.20 -2.34
N GLY A 54 -0.63 1.79 -2.33
CA GLY A 54 -1.77 2.72 -2.29
C GLY A 54 -1.73 3.69 -1.12
N SER A 55 -1.28 3.23 0.05
CA SER A 55 -1.12 4.07 1.24
C SER A 55 -0.19 5.27 1.02
N VAL A 56 0.82 5.15 0.15
CA VAL A 56 1.78 6.22 -0.15
C VAL A 56 1.44 6.91 -1.47
N LEU A 57 0.96 6.18 -2.47
CA LEU A 57 0.57 6.73 -3.77
C LEU A 57 -0.63 7.68 -3.65
N LEU A 58 -1.61 7.36 -2.81
CA LEU A 58 -2.78 8.21 -2.54
C LEU A 58 -2.33 9.56 -1.95
N VAL A 59 -1.51 9.50 -0.91
CA VAL A 59 -0.97 10.70 -0.25
C VAL A 59 -0.12 11.52 -1.21
N ALA A 60 0.78 10.87 -1.97
CA ALA A 60 1.62 11.57 -2.95
C ALA A 60 0.78 12.23 -4.05
N ALA A 61 -0.20 11.53 -4.62
CA ALA A 61 -1.07 12.06 -5.66
C ALA A 61 -1.84 13.30 -5.17
N LEU A 62 -2.45 13.22 -3.99
CA LEU A 62 -3.14 14.35 -3.36
C LEU A 62 -2.20 15.51 -3.09
N ALA A 63 -1.04 15.23 -2.48
CA ALA A 63 -0.07 16.26 -2.15
C ALA A 63 0.43 17.01 -3.39
N THR A 64 0.68 16.29 -4.50
CA THR A 64 1.12 16.89 -5.78
C THR A 64 0.04 17.69 -6.49
N GLN A 65 -1.25 17.48 -6.17
CA GLN A 65 -2.34 18.34 -6.65
C GLN A 65 -2.41 19.65 -5.86
N LEU A 66 -2.07 19.61 -4.58
CA LEU A 66 -2.14 20.78 -3.68
C LEU A 66 -0.97 21.74 -3.89
N LYS A 67 0.21 21.23 -4.22
CA LYS A 67 1.39 22.05 -4.49
C LYS A 67 2.43 21.34 -5.34
N THR A 68 3.29 22.13 -5.95
CA THR A 68 4.53 21.65 -6.54
C THR A 68 5.59 21.46 -5.46
N PHE A 69 6.38 20.40 -5.58
CA PHE A 69 7.47 20.09 -4.65
C PHE A 69 8.80 20.41 -5.30
N GLN A 70 9.63 21.17 -4.58
CA GLN A 70 11.04 21.37 -4.93
C GLN A 70 11.86 20.14 -4.55
N PRO A 71 12.97 19.83 -5.26
CA PRO A 71 13.79 18.66 -4.96
C PRO A 71 14.24 18.57 -3.49
N ALA A 72 14.61 19.70 -2.88
CA ALA A 72 15.00 19.76 -1.47
C ALA A 72 13.88 19.33 -0.50
N GLN A 73 12.61 19.52 -0.88
CA GLN A 73 11.44 19.14 -0.07
C GLN A 73 11.10 17.64 -0.19
N LEU A 74 11.69 16.93 -1.15
CA LEU A 74 11.52 15.49 -1.31
C LEU A 74 12.53 14.68 -0.50
N VAL A 75 13.54 15.34 0.08
CA VAL A 75 14.53 14.70 0.94
C VAL A 75 13.86 14.27 2.25
N PRO A 76 13.98 12.99 2.67
CA PRO A 76 13.39 12.55 3.92
C PRO A 76 14.02 13.27 5.12
N THR A 77 13.21 13.98 5.90
CA THR A 77 13.65 14.66 7.12
C THR A 77 13.84 13.70 8.29
N ALA A 78 13.11 12.58 8.30
CA ALA A 78 13.22 11.52 9.30
C ALA A 78 13.60 10.20 8.60
N LEU A 79 14.91 9.91 8.55
CA LEU A 79 15.43 8.74 7.83
C LEU A 79 14.90 7.41 8.38
N ALA A 80 14.80 7.27 9.71
CA ALA A 80 14.34 6.04 10.34
C ALA A 80 12.89 5.71 9.96
N THR A 81 11.98 6.69 10.04
CA THR A 81 10.56 6.49 9.68
C THR A 81 10.41 6.21 8.18
N TRP A 82 11.20 6.87 7.34
CA TRP A 82 11.24 6.60 5.91
C TRP A 82 11.72 5.17 5.59
N GLN A 83 12.78 4.70 6.24
CA GLN A 83 13.28 3.33 6.09
C GLN A 83 12.23 2.31 6.55
N GLN A 84 11.57 2.56 7.68
CA GLN A 84 10.49 1.71 8.18
C GLN A 84 9.31 1.64 7.19
N LEU A 85 8.87 2.77 6.64
CA LEU A 85 7.82 2.78 5.62
C LEU A 85 8.24 1.96 4.39
N ARG A 86 9.49 2.11 3.94
CA ARG A 86 10.01 1.33 2.80
C ARG A 86 10.09 -0.16 3.09
N SER A 87 10.46 -0.55 4.31
CA SER A 87 10.52 -1.97 4.69
C SER A 87 9.13 -2.59 4.71
N GLN A 88 8.12 -1.88 5.24
CA GLN A 88 6.71 -2.31 5.20
C GLN A 88 6.23 -2.52 3.75
N LEU A 89 6.44 -1.54 2.87
CA LEU A 89 6.09 -1.66 1.45
C LEU A 89 6.82 -2.83 0.77
N ALA A 90 8.09 -3.07 1.11
CA ALA A 90 8.86 -4.21 0.61
C ALA A 90 8.26 -5.54 1.09
N GLN A 91 7.85 -5.65 2.34
CA GLN A 91 7.17 -6.83 2.88
C GLN A 91 5.87 -7.12 2.13
N HIS A 92 5.04 -6.11 1.86
CA HIS A 92 3.82 -6.28 1.05
C HIS A 92 4.15 -6.79 -0.36
N ARG A 93 5.18 -6.22 -1.01
CA ARG A 93 5.64 -6.69 -2.32
C ARG A 93 6.08 -8.15 -2.27
N LEU A 94 6.88 -8.52 -1.26
CA LEU A 94 7.36 -9.89 -1.08
C LEU A 94 6.22 -10.89 -0.88
N LYS A 95 5.22 -10.55 -0.06
CA LYS A 95 4.02 -11.39 0.12
C LYS A 95 3.33 -11.65 -1.22
N ARG A 96 3.16 -10.63 -2.06
CA ARG A 96 2.54 -10.78 -3.38
C ARG A 96 3.40 -11.60 -4.34
N VAL A 97 4.72 -11.41 -4.34
CA VAL A 97 5.65 -12.24 -5.13
C VAL A 97 5.55 -13.71 -4.72
N LYS A 98 5.52 -14.00 -3.41
CA LYS A 98 5.33 -15.36 -2.89
C LYS A 98 4.00 -15.97 -3.36
N GLN A 99 2.90 -15.23 -3.26
CA GLN A 99 1.59 -15.67 -3.76
C GLN A 99 1.61 -15.97 -5.27
N LEU A 100 2.26 -15.10 -6.07
CA LEU A 100 2.38 -15.33 -7.51
C LEU A 100 3.23 -16.57 -7.83
N ARG A 101 4.34 -16.77 -7.11
CA ARG A 101 5.19 -17.97 -7.26
C ARG A 101 4.42 -19.24 -6.91
N PHE A 102 3.69 -19.23 -5.80
CA PHE A 102 2.81 -20.33 -5.41
C PHE A 102 1.78 -20.64 -6.49
N ARG A 103 1.06 -19.63 -6.99
CA ARG A 103 0.04 -19.82 -8.04
C ARG A 103 0.61 -20.35 -9.36
N ARG A 104 1.89 -20.06 -9.66
CA ARG A 104 2.54 -20.53 -10.89
C ARG A 104 2.86 -22.02 -10.84
N SER A 105 3.30 -22.53 -9.70
CA SER A 105 3.58 -23.96 -9.50
C SER A 105 3.47 -24.31 -8.02
N PRO A 106 2.27 -24.69 -7.54
CA PRO A 106 2.04 -24.95 -6.13
C PRO A 106 2.92 -26.07 -5.57
N SER A 107 3.02 -27.19 -6.29
CA SER A 107 3.78 -28.37 -5.87
C SER A 107 5.27 -28.06 -5.70
N ALA A 108 5.91 -27.48 -6.71
CA ALA A 108 7.33 -27.12 -6.65
C ALA A 108 7.61 -26.07 -5.56
N TYR A 109 6.69 -25.12 -5.37
CA TYR A 109 6.81 -24.11 -4.32
C TYR A 109 6.76 -24.73 -2.92
N LEU A 110 5.83 -25.67 -2.68
CA LEU A 110 5.70 -26.37 -1.40
C LEU A 110 6.92 -27.26 -1.13
N ALA A 111 7.35 -28.06 -2.11
CA ALA A 111 8.56 -28.89 -1.98
C ALA A 111 9.81 -28.04 -1.62
N THR A 112 9.93 -26.84 -2.19
CA THR A 112 11.02 -25.91 -1.84
C THR A 112 10.92 -25.39 -0.40
N LEU A 113 9.71 -25.18 0.12
CA LEU A 113 9.51 -24.77 1.50
C LEU A 113 9.79 -25.90 2.48
N GLU A 114 9.37 -27.12 2.16
CA GLU A 114 9.65 -28.33 2.94
C GLU A 114 11.15 -28.58 3.05
N ALA A 115 11.88 -28.54 1.93
CA ALA A 115 13.34 -28.69 1.93
C ALA A 115 14.04 -27.65 2.82
N LYS A 116 13.57 -26.39 2.80
CA LYS A 116 14.11 -25.34 3.67
C LYS A 116 13.77 -25.55 5.14
N ALA A 117 12.57 -26.02 5.45
CA ALA A 117 12.17 -26.32 6.82
C ALA A 117 13.06 -27.44 7.39
N LEU A 118 13.29 -28.50 6.61
CA LEU A 118 14.18 -29.61 6.97
C LEU A 118 15.62 -29.13 7.20
N GLN A 119 16.16 -28.28 6.32
CA GLN A 119 17.49 -27.68 6.50
C GLN A 119 17.62 -26.88 7.80
N LEU A 120 16.60 -26.09 8.16
CA LEU A 120 16.63 -25.28 9.38
C LEU A 120 16.60 -26.14 10.65
N THR A 121 15.85 -27.25 10.63
CA THR A 121 15.84 -28.22 11.73
C THR A 121 17.13 -29.00 11.88
N LEU A 122 17.95 -29.10 10.83
CA LEU A 122 19.26 -29.77 10.88
C LEU A 122 20.40 -28.83 11.35
N LEU A 123 20.13 -27.53 11.41
CA LEU A 123 21.08 -26.48 11.86
C LEU A 123 20.82 -26.05 13.32
N LEU A 124 19.83 -26.67 13.98
CA LEU A 124 19.49 -26.51 15.39
C LEU A 124 19.91 -27.77 16.15
#